data_AF-A0A4R1HNK3-F1
#
_entry.id   AF-A0A4R1HNK3-F1
#
_cell.length_a   1.000
_cell.length_b   1.000
_cell.length_c   1.000
_cell.angle_alpha   90.00
_cell.angle_beta   90.00
_cell.angle_gamma   90.00
#
_symmetry.space_group_name_H-M   'P 1'
#
loop_
_entity.id
_entity.type
_entity.pdbx_description
1 polymer ?
#
loop_
_entity_poly.entity_id
_entity_poly.type
_entity_poly.pdbx_seq_one_letter_code
_entity_poly.pdbx_strand_id
1 'polypeptide(L)'
;MTAPAPESHGDPEAGTAPDVAGVVVGWRTWQIRDPDRALLRSPLQVSTEWHGGAPLAAACELRGHPAPDPDCTCGIYAARDPADVGGVGFGRVTLLGCVALWGTVVEGERGWRGGVGQPVVLFCGPALRPEIRAELTASYGVPVHVLPQPVALTVERPGIDRAAERVRSAAEEPGARLLDRAARAFVDAAGAPVREPVRAAPPARRRRRFTVGSAVLAVVGASVLLLPPVAAAPVVTTPQVVSPP
;
A
#
# COMPACT_ATOMS: atom_id res chain seq x y z
N MET A 1 34.78 -35.36 -48.15
CA MET A 1 34.10 -34.06 -47.98
C MET A 1 33.21 -34.20 -46.76
N THR A 2 33.66 -33.69 -45.61
CA THR A 2 33.00 -33.83 -44.32
C THR A 2 32.24 -32.54 -44.04
N ALA A 3 30.93 -32.62 -43.81
CA ALA A 3 30.12 -31.47 -43.40
C ALA A 3 30.41 -31.11 -41.94
N PRO A 4 30.54 -29.82 -41.58
CA PRO A 4 30.63 -29.42 -40.18
C PRO A 4 29.23 -29.43 -39.52
N ALA A 5 29.18 -29.85 -38.25
CA ALA A 5 28.00 -29.83 -37.40
C ALA A 5 27.58 -28.39 -37.05
N PRO A 6 26.29 -28.10 -36.81
CA PRO A 6 25.85 -26.78 -36.39
C PRO A 6 26.24 -26.51 -34.93
N GLU A 7 26.93 -25.39 -34.73
CA GLU A 7 27.28 -24.84 -33.43
C GLU A 7 26.00 -24.36 -32.72
N SER A 8 25.65 -25.04 -31.63
CA SER A 8 24.58 -24.64 -30.72
C SER A 8 24.96 -23.32 -30.05
N HIS A 9 24.34 -22.23 -30.50
CA HIS A 9 24.34 -20.97 -29.78
C HIS A 9 23.53 -21.16 -28.51
N GLY A 10 24.21 -21.10 -27.36
CA GLY A 10 23.56 -21.11 -26.06
C GLY A 10 22.67 -19.88 -25.91
N ASP A 11 21.39 -20.11 -25.66
CA ASP A 11 20.51 -19.06 -25.16
C ASP A 11 21.04 -18.55 -23.82
N PRO A 12 21.14 -17.22 -23.62
CA PRO A 12 21.50 -16.67 -22.32
C PRO A 12 20.42 -17.07 -21.31
N GLU A 13 20.85 -17.61 -20.17
CA GLU A 13 20.01 -17.99 -19.04
C GLU A 13 18.92 -16.92 -18.80
N ALA A 14 17.71 -17.22 -19.26
CA ALA A 14 16.51 -16.57 -18.78
C ALA A 14 16.48 -16.85 -17.28
N GLY A 15 16.80 -15.82 -16.49
CA GLY A 15 16.79 -15.87 -15.04
C GLY A 15 15.47 -16.49 -14.61
N THR A 16 15.53 -17.78 -14.26
CA THR A 16 14.36 -18.54 -13.86
C THR A 16 14.02 -18.01 -12.49
N ALA A 17 13.12 -17.02 -12.47
CA ALA A 17 12.45 -16.61 -11.26
C ALA A 17 11.92 -17.90 -10.61
N PRO A 18 12.21 -18.16 -9.33
CA PRO A 18 11.84 -19.42 -8.73
C PRO A 18 10.32 -19.61 -8.83
N ASP A 19 9.93 -20.71 -9.48
CA ASP A 19 8.57 -21.23 -9.49
C ASP A 19 8.22 -21.69 -8.07
N VAL A 20 7.97 -20.74 -7.16
CA VAL A 20 7.32 -21.05 -5.91
C VAL A 20 5.87 -21.34 -6.24
N ALA A 21 5.53 -22.63 -6.33
CA ALA A 21 4.16 -23.15 -6.37
C ALA A 21 3.44 -22.91 -5.01
N GLY A 22 3.63 -21.74 -4.41
CA GLY A 22 3.10 -21.31 -3.13
C GLY A 22 2.16 -20.14 -3.32
N VAL A 23 1.09 -20.14 -2.52
CA VAL A 23 0.22 -18.97 -2.41
C VAL A 23 1.02 -17.81 -1.82
N VAL A 24 0.96 -16.65 -2.47
CA VAL A 24 1.52 -15.41 -1.93
C VAL A 24 0.38 -14.55 -1.40
N VAL A 25 0.51 -14.03 -0.17
CA VAL A 25 -0.51 -13.17 0.41
C VAL A 25 -0.03 -11.73 0.51
N GLY A 26 -0.86 -10.81 0.04
CA GLY A 26 -0.62 -9.38 0.15
C GLY A 26 -1.90 -8.59 0.45
N TRP A 27 -1.74 -7.29 0.68
CA TRP A 27 -2.80 -6.35 0.97
C TRP A 27 -3.44 -5.79 -0.29
N ARG A 28 -4.76 -5.60 -0.26
CA ARG A 28 -5.52 -5.05 -1.39
C ARG A 28 -6.70 -4.23 -0.88
N THR A 29 -7.13 -3.30 -1.71
CA THR A 29 -8.40 -2.60 -1.53
C THR A 29 -9.42 -2.99 -2.60
N TRP A 30 -10.69 -2.94 -2.20
CA TRP A 30 -11.85 -3.12 -3.08
C TRP A 30 -12.85 -2.00 -2.87
N GLN A 31 -13.69 -1.74 -3.87
CA GLN A 31 -14.82 -0.83 -3.76
C GLN A 31 -16.14 -1.59 -3.80
N ILE A 32 -17.14 -1.06 -3.09
CA ILE A 32 -18.56 -1.38 -3.30
C ILE A 32 -19.21 -0.13 -3.88
N ARG A 33 -19.67 -0.22 -5.14
CA ARG A 33 -20.32 0.91 -5.84
C ARG A 33 -21.82 0.96 -5.60
N ASP A 34 -22.46 -0.21 -5.59
CA ASP A 34 -23.86 -0.35 -5.23
C ASP A 34 -23.94 -0.65 -3.72
N PRO A 35 -24.32 0.32 -2.87
CA PRO A 35 -24.36 0.13 -1.43
C PRO A 35 -25.42 -0.90 -0.99
N ASP A 36 -26.30 -1.34 -1.89
CA ASP A 36 -27.32 -2.37 -1.66
C ASP A 36 -26.87 -3.76 -2.12
N ARG A 37 -25.65 -3.91 -2.65
CA ARG A 37 -25.08 -5.22 -3.05
C ARG A 37 -23.69 -5.44 -2.47
N ALA A 38 -23.49 -6.60 -1.87
CA ALA A 38 -22.18 -7.03 -1.37
C ALA A 38 -21.26 -7.53 -2.51
N LEU A 39 -20.95 -6.68 -3.49
CA LEU A 39 -20.10 -7.03 -4.63
C LEU A 39 -18.82 -6.19 -4.65
N LEU A 40 -17.69 -6.86 -4.47
CA LEU A 40 -16.36 -6.28 -4.53
C LEU A 40 -15.95 -6.00 -5.98
N ARG A 41 -15.41 -4.80 -6.20
CA ARG A 41 -14.84 -4.37 -7.48
C ARG A 41 -13.41 -3.88 -7.32
N SER A 42 -12.61 -4.05 -8.36
CA SER A 42 -11.28 -3.45 -8.43
C SER A 42 -11.38 -1.91 -8.45
N PRO A 43 -10.62 -1.19 -7.63
CA PRO A 43 -10.66 0.29 -7.60
C PRO A 43 -10.25 0.94 -8.92
N LEU A 44 -9.28 0.34 -9.62
CA LEU A 44 -8.69 0.86 -10.86
C LEU A 44 -9.22 0.19 -12.13
N GLN A 45 -9.73 -1.04 -12.03
CA GLN A 45 -10.34 -1.79 -13.14
C GLN A 45 -11.84 -1.92 -12.87
N VAL A 46 -12.57 -0.84 -13.11
CA VAL A 46 -13.95 -0.67 -12.63
C VAL A 46 -14.95 -1.70 -13.21
N SER A 47 -14.60 -2.34 -14.32
CA SER A 47 -15.29 -3.46 -14.97
C SER A 47 -15.09 -4.81 -14.28
N THR A 48 -14.02 -4.97 -13.48
CA THR A 48 -13.70 -6.26 -12.87
C THR A 48 -14.48 -6.47 -11.57
N GLU A 49 -15.45 -7.37 -11.63
CA GLU A 49 -16.24 -7.85 -10.51
C GLU A 49 -15.61 -9.10 -9.90
N TRP A 50 -15.57 -9.15 -8.57
CA TRP A 50 -15.15 -10.33 -7.83
C TRP A 50 -16.39 -11.03 -7.31
N HIS A 51 -16.80 -12.14 -7.91
CA HIS A 51 -17.95 -12.90 -7.40
C HIS A 51 -17.57 -13.67 -6.13
N GLY A 52 -18.52 -13.76 -5.20
CA GLY A 52 -18.35 -14.55 -3.98
C GLY A 52 -18.18 -16.05 -4.28
N GLY A 53 -17.41 -16.74 -3.44
CA GLY A 53 -17.24 -18.21 -3.51
C GLY A 53 -16.32 -18.74 -4.61
N ALA A 54 -15.71 -17.87 -5.44
CA ALA A 54 -14.77 -18.28 -6.47
C ALA A 54 -13.52 -17.38 -6.51
N PRO A 55 -12.33 -17.94 -6.80
CA PRO A 55 -11.17 -17.15 -7.17
C PRO A 55 -11.41 -16.33 -8.43
N LEU A 56 -10.84 -15.12 -8.48
CA LEU A 56 -10.78 -14.33 -9.70
C LEU A 56 -9.53 -14.71 -10.51
N ALA A 57 -9.71 -15.07 -11.77
CA ALA A 57 -8.61 -15.12 -12.73
C ALA A 57 -8.39 -13.74 -13.36
N ALA A 58 -7.15 -13.30 -13.41
CA ALA A 58 -6.77 -12.05 -14.06
C ALA A 58 -6.92 -12.18 -15.58
N ALA A 59 -7.37 -11.11 -16.23
CA ALA A 59 -7.40 -11.00 -17.67
C ALA A 59 -6.81 -9.64 -18.10
N CYS A 60 -6.07 -9.62 -19.21
CA CYS A 60 -5.64 -8.37 -19.82
C CYS A 60 -6.77 -7.79 -20.69
N GLU A 61 -7.51 -6.82 -20.16
CA GLU A 61 -8.60 -6.16 -20.90
C GLU A 61 -8.10 -5.37 -22.12
N LEU A 62 -6.84 -4.91 -22.10
CA LEU A 62 -6.28 -4.03 -23.15
C LEU A 62 -5.76 -4.79 -24.37
N ARG A 63 -5.19 -5.98 -24.16
CA ARG A 63 -4.43 -6.70 -25.20
C ARG A 63 -4.80 -8.18 -25.34
N GLY A 64 -5.63 -8.74 -24.43
CA GLY A 64 -6.15 -10.11 -24.54
C GLY A 64 -5.13 -11.23 -24.32
N HIS A 65 -3.91 -10.93 -23.89
CA HIS A 65 -2.91 -11.94 -23.53
C HIS A 65 -3.15 -12.50 -22.11
N PRO A 66 -2.54 -13.65 -21.76
CA PRO A 66 -2.53 -14.16 -20.39
C PRO A 66 -2.04 -13.09 -19.40
N ALA A 67 -2.60 -13.10 -18.20
CA ALA A 67 -2.24 -12.16 -17.13
C ALA A 67 -1.77 -12.92 -15.88
N PRO A 68 -0.75 -12.41 -15.16
CA PRO A 68 0.08 -11.27 -15.50
C PRO A 68 1.05 -11.60 -16.64
N ASP A 69 1.33 -10.59 -17.46
CA ASP A 69 2.45 -10.58 -18.40
C ASP A 69 3.52 -9.64 -17.84
N PRO A 70 4.82 -10.04 -17.80
CA PRO A 70 5.90 -9.22 -17.26
C PRO A 70 6.01 -7.83 -17.92
N ASP A 71 5.73 -7.73 -19.22
CA ASP A 71 5.85 -6.52 -20.04
C ASP A 71 4.55 -5.70 -20.13
N CYS A 72 3.51 -6.12 -19.38
CA CYS A 72 2.23 -5.43 -19.27
C CYS A 72 1.97 -5.03 -17.82
N THR A 73 0.99 -4.16 -17.56
CA THR A 73 0.52 -3.81 -16.21
C THR A 73 -0.72 -4.61 -15.76
N CYS A 74 -1.10 -5.65 -16.52
CA CYS A 74 -2.21 -6.52 -16.15
C CYS A 74 -1.88 -7.43 -14.95
N GLY A 75 -2.91 -8.01 -14.33
CA GLY A 75 -2.78 -8.88 -13.16
C GLY A 75 -3.52 -8.35 -11.94
N ILE A 76 -3.65 -9.21 -10.93
CA ILE A 76 -4.23 -8.85 -9.63
C ILE A 76 -3.12 -8.34 -8.72
N TYR A 77 -3.17 -7.06 -8.40
CA TYR A 77 -2.20 -6.42 -7.50
C TYR A 77 -2.50 -6.71 -6.03
N ALA A 78 -1.45 -7.00 -5.28
CA ALA A 78 -1.44 -7.02 -3.82
C ALA A 78 -0.15 -6.36 -3.29
N ALA A 79 -0.27 -5.46 -2.32
CA ALA A 79 0.84 -4.76 -1.69
C ALA A 79 1.45 -5.56 -0.53
N ARG A 80 2.72 -5.29 -0.19
CA ARG A 80 3.35 -5.85 1.02
C ARG A 80 2.80 -5.22 2.29
N ASP A 81 2.64 -3.91 2.28
CA ASP A 81 2.16 -3.11 3.40
C ASP A 81 0.80 -2.48 3.03
N PRO A 82 -0.17 -2.41 3.96
CA PRO A 82 -1.42 -1.72 3.70
C PRO A 82 -1.25 -0.23 3.35
N ALA A 83 -0.17 0.44 3.76
CA ALA A 83 0.14 1.81 3.35
C ALA A 83 0.42 1.94 1.84
N ASP A 84 0.92 0.86 1.22
CA ASP A 84 1.27 0.83 -0.20
C ASP A 84 0.10 0.49 -1.12
N VAL A 85 -1.10 0.19 -0.57
CA VAL A 85 -2.30 -0.06 -1.40
C VAL A 85 -2.76 1.21 -2.16
N GLY A 86 -2.27 2.39 -1.75
CA GLY A 86 -2.30 3.64 -2.52
C GLY A 86 -3.66 4.33 -2.67
N GLY A 87 -3.67 5.66 -2.51
CA GLY A 87 -4.84 6.56 -2.42
C GLY A 87 -5.56 6.91 -3.72
N VAL A 88 -5.79 5.94 -4.61
CA VAL A 88 -6.61 6.15 -5.81
C VAL A 88 -8.06 5.79 -5.51
N GLY A 89 -8.87 6.81 -5.24
CA GLY A 89 -10.33 6.70 -5.19
C GLY A 89 -10.83 5.77 -4.07
N PHE A 90 -10.71 6.20 -2.82
CA PHE A 90 -11.66 5.71 -1.81
C PHE A 90 -13.06 6.14 -2.28
N GLY A 91 -13.77 5.22 -2.94
CA GLY A 91 -15.17 5.41 -3.29
C GLY A 91 -16.02 5.49 -2.02
N ARG A 92 -17.33 5.68 -2.17
CA ARG A 92 -18.27 5.79 -1.03
C ARG A 92 -18.11 4.67 0.01
N VAL A 93 -17.76 3.46 -0.43
CA VAL A 93 -17.41 2.33 0.44
C VAL A 93 -16.16 1.64 -0.10
N THR A 94 -15.06 1.77 0.63
CA THR A 94 -13.82 1.01 0.38
C THR A 94 -13.60 -0.01 1.48
N LEU A 95 -13.16 -1.20 1.06
CA LEU A 95 -12.67 -2.25 1.93
C LEU A 95 -11.17 -2.40 1.76
N LEU A 96 -10.50 -2.71 2.86
CA LEU A 96 -9.13 -3.21 2.90
C LEU A 96 -9.18 -4.72 3.17
N GLY A 97 -8.16 -5.46 2.80
CA GLY A 97 -8.05 -6.86 3.18
C GLY A 97 -6.80 -7.50 2.62
N CYS A 98 -6.64 -8.78 2.94
CA CYS A 98 -5.62 -9.60 2.31
C CYS A 98 -6.23 -10.39 1.15
N VAL A 99 -5.42 -10.64 0.14
CA VAL A 99 -5.72 -11.47 -1.02
C VAL A 99 -4.62 -12.51 -1.15
N ALA A 100 -5.02 -13.78 -1.26
CA ALA A 100 -4.15 -14.87 -1.66
C ALA A 100 -3.99 -14.83 -3.19
N LEU A 101 -2.76 -14.93 -3.67
CA LEU A 101 -2.39 -14.93 -5.10
C LEU A 101 -1.70 -16.24 -5.46
N TRP A 102 -2.01 -16.78 -6.63
CA TRP A 102 -1.37 -17.99 -7.18
C TRP A 102 -1.48 -18.05 -8.71
N GLY A 103 -0.99 -19.15 -9.29
CA GLY A 103 -0.72 -19.25 -10.72
C GLY A 103 0.60 -18.55 -11.03
N THR A 104 0.65 -17.77 -12.11
CA THR A 104 1.80 -16.88 -12.36
C THR A 104 1.76 -15.72 -11.37
N VAL A 105 2.82 -15.56 -10.58
CA VAL A 105 2.98 -14.44 -9.65
C VAL A 105 4.27 -13.69 -10.00
N VAL A 106 4.14 -12.40 -10.29
CA VAL A 106 5.27 -11.51 -10.56
C VAL A 106 5.51 -10.64 -9.32
N GLU A 107 6.68 -10.78 -8.71
CA GLU A 107 7.12 -9.93 -7.62
C GLU A 107 7.59 -8.56 -8.14
N GLY A 108 7.23 -7.51 -7.41
CA GLY A 108 7.70 -6.15 -7.63
C GLY A 108 8.15 -5.50 -6.32
N GLU A 109 8.61 -4.26 -6.42
CA GLU A 109 9.21 -3.53 -5.28
C GLU A 109 8.25 -3.41 -4.09
N ARG A 110 6.98 -3.07 -4.36
CA ARG A 110 5.95 -2.79 -3.33
C ARG A 110 4.95 -3.93 -3.08
N GLY A 111 5.11 -5.06 -3.77
CA GLY A 111 4.12 -6.12 -3.73
C GLY A 111 4.22 -7.10 -4.87
N TRP A 112 3.09 -7.66 -5.28
CA TRP A 112 2.99 -8.72 -6.25
C TRP A 112 1.84 -8.50 -7.23
N ARG A 113 1.93 -9.16 -8.38
CA ARG A 113 0.86 -9.30 -9.36
C ARG A 113 0.59 -10.77 -9.61
N GLY A 114 -0.61 -11.24 -9.28
CA GLY A 114 -1.01 -12.63 -9.46
C GLY A 114 -1.91 -12.84 -10.68
N GLY A 115 -1.85 -14.04 -11.24
CA GLY A 115 -2.74 -14.50 -12.31
C GLY A 115 -4.08 -15.00 -11.80
N VAL A 116 -4.13 -15.46 -10.55
CA VAL A 116 -5.36 -15.78 -9.84
C VAL A 116 -5.30 -15.17 -8.44
N GLY A 117 -6.44 -14.76 -7.91
CA GLY A 117 -6.50 -14.35 -6.51
C GLY A 117 -7.87 -14.48 -5.86
N GLN A 118 -7.87 -14.60 -4.53
CA GLN A 118 -9.07 -14.72 -3.72
C GLN A 118 -8.91 -13.95 -2.40
N PRO A 119 -9.93 -13.19 -1.96
CA PRO A 119 -9.89 -12.53 -0.65
C PRO A 119 -9.78 -13.57 0.46
N VAL A 120 -9.08 -13.25 1.55
CA VAL A 120 -8.93 -14.14 2.71
C VAL A 120 -9.42 -13.51 4.02
N VAL A 121 -9.38 -12.18 4.12
CA VAL A 121 -9.98 -11.39 5.21
C VAL A 121 -10.28 -9.99 4.69
N LEU A 122 -11.38 -9.40 5.18
CA LEU A 122 -11.79 -8.04 4.81
C LEU A 122 -11.93 -7.16 6.06
N PHE A 123 -11.69 -5.87 5.85
CA PHE A 123 -11.83 -4.79 6.82
C PHE A 123 -12.63 -3.66 6.17
N CYS A 124 -13.67 -3.19 6.86
CA CYS A 124 -14.50 -2.08 6.40
C CYS A 124 -14.46 -0.92 7.41
N GLY A 125 -14.68 0.31 6.93
CA GLY A 125 -14.92 1.45 7.81
C GLY A 125 -16.27 1.37 8.53
N PRO A 126 -16.50 2.23 9.54
CA PRO A 126 -17.70 2.19 10.38
C PRO A 126 -18.99 2.58 9.63
N ALA A 127 -18.87 3.22 8.46
CA ALA A 127 -20.01 3.64 7.65
C ALA A 127 -20.69 2.49 6.88
N LEU A 128 -20.07 1.31 6.79
CA LEU A 128 -20.67 0.17 6.09
C LEU A 128 -21.80 -0.44 6.94
N ARG A 129 -22.99 -0.54 6.34
CA ARG A 129 -24.17 -1.09 7.01
C ARG A 129 -23.95 -2.54 7.47
N PRO A 130 -24.46 -2.94 8.65
CA PRO A 130 -24.34 -4.30 9.17
C PRO A 130 -24.86 -5.39 8.22
N GLU A 131 -25.93 -5.10 7.48
CA GLU A 131 -26.58 -6.05 6.56
C GLU A 131 -25.65 -6.39 5.39
N ILE A 132 -25.04 -5.37 4.79
CA ILE A 132 -24.06 -5.54 3.70
C ILE A 132 -22.81 -6.26 4.22
N ARG A 133 -22.37 -5.97 5.44
CA ARG A 133 -21.25 -6.69 6.07
C ARG A 133 -21.55 -8.19 6.25
N ALA A 134 -22.76 -8.52 6.69
CA ALA A 134 -23.19 -9.91 6.84
C ALA A 134 -23.27 -10.61 5.47
N GLU A 135 -23.78 -9.93 4.45
CA GLU A 135 -23.85 -10.44 3.08
C GLU A 135 -22.46 -10.65 2.45
N LEU A 136 -21.50 -9.75 2.70
CA LEU A 136 -20.09 -9.93 2.30
C LEU A 136 -19.49 -11.18 2.95
N THR A 137 -19.73 -11.37 4.25
CA THR A 137 -19.24 -12.55 4.97
C THR A 137 -19.81 -13.83 4.37
N ALA A 138 -21.12 -13.85 4.10
CA ALA A 138 -21.79 -15.00 3.51
C ALA A 138 -21.35 -15.28 2.07
N SER A 139 -21.26 -14.24 1.24
CA SER A 139 -20.94 -14.38 -0.19
C SER A 139 -19.50 -14.77 -0.43
N TYR A 140 -18.55 -14.18 0.29
CA TYR A 140 -17.12 -14.44 0.07
C TYR A 140 -16.56 -15.55 0.96
N GLY A 141 -17.29 -15.95 2.01
CA GLY A 141 -16.82 -16.97 2.95
C GLY A 141 -15.61 -16.53 3.79
N VAL A 142 -15.38 -15.22 3.89
CA VAL A 142 -14.24 -14.63 4.64
C VAL A 142 -14.74 -13.76 5.77
N PRO A 143 -14.00 -13.66 6.89
CA PRO A 143 -14.35 -12.75 7.96
C PRO A 143 -14.26 -11.30 7.51
N VAL A 144 -15.24 -10.49 7.94
CA VAL A 144 -15.29 -9.04 7.70
C VAL A 144 -15.26 -8.30 9.03
N HIS A 145 -14.18 -7.57 9.29
CA HIS A 145 -13.95 -6.82 10.51
C HIS A 145 -14.25 -5.33 10.33
N VAL A 146 -14.75 -4.67 11.39
CA VAL A 146 -15.02 -3.23 11.37
C VAL A 146 -13.85 -2.48 11.97
N LEU A 147 -13.29 -1.55 11.19
CA LEU A 147 -12.28 -0.62 11.66
C LEU A 147 -12.94 0.53 12.44
N PRO A 148 -12.28 1.07 13.46
CA PRO A 148 -12.80 2.19 14.25
C PRO A 148 -12.85 3.51 13.46
N GLN A 149 -12.17 3.57 12.33
CA GLN A 149 -12.07 4.74 11.45
C GLN A 149 -12.13 4.30 9.98
N PRO A 150 -12.38 5.22 9.03
CA PRO A 150 -12.30 4.91 7.61
C PRO A 150 -10.98 4.23 7.20
N VAL A 151 -11.04 3.39 6.16
CA VAL A 151 -9.86 2.65 5.66
C VAL A 151 -8.69 3.59 5.35
N ALA A 152 -8.95 4.73 4.73
CA ALA A 152 -7.93 5.73 4.41
C ALA A 152 -7.09 6.16 5.63
N LEU A 153 -7.76 6.49 6.74
CA LEU A 153 -7.08 6.88 7.99
C LEU A 153 -6.37 5.72 8.68
N THR A 154 -6.81 4.48 8.42
CA THR A 154 -6.17 3.29 8.98
C THR A 154 -4.86 2.97 8.29
N VAL A 155 -4.80 3.02 6.96
CA VAL A 155 -3.58 2.69 6.20
C VAL A 155 -2.49 3.76 6.34
N GLU A 156 -2.86 5.00 6.63
CA GLU A 156 -1.91 6.10 6.89
C GLU A 156 -1.40 6.12 8.33
N ARG A 157 -1.90 5.22 9.20
CA ARG A 157 -1.62 5.25 10.63
C ARG A 157 -0.19 4.77 10.94
N PRO A 158 0.66 5.58 11.61
CA PRO A 158 1.99 5.14 12.02
C PRO A 158 1.94 3.94 12.97
N GLY A 159 2.80 2.95 12.76
CA GLY A 159 2.94 1.78 13.62
C GLY A 159 1.91 0.66 13.38
N ILE A 160 1.10 0.77 12.32
CA ILE A 160 0.14 -0.27 11.94
C ILE A 160 0.81 -1.46 11.23
N ASP A 161 2.00 -1.26 10.68
CA ASP A 161 2.83 -2.21 9.92
C ASP A 161 3.00 -3.55 10.64
N ARG A 162 3.37 -3.54 11.92
CA ARG A 162 3.57 -4.79 12.68
C ARG A 162 2.27 -5.58 12.86
N ALA A 163 1.15 -4.89 13.05
CA ALA A 163 -0.15 -5.55 13.16
C ALA A 163 -0.61 -6.08 11.81
N ALA A 164 -0.34 -5.32 10.74
CA ALA A 164 -0.61 -5.73 9.37
C ALA A 164 0.19 -6.98 8.99
N GLU A 165 1.49 -7.02 9.28
CA GLU A 165 2.33 -8.17 8.98
C GLU A 165 1.81 -9.45 9.64
N ARG A 166 1.32 -9.36 10.89
CA ARG A 166 0.71 -10.52 11.57
C ARG A 166 -0.54 -11.03 10.87
N VAL A 167 -1.38 -10.15 10.31
CA VAL A 167 -2.55 -10.56 9.53
C VAL A 167 -2.09 -11.27 8.25
N ARG A 168 -1.10 -10.71 7.56
CA ARG A 168 -0.54 -11.26 6.33
C ARG A 168 0.06 -12.65 6.57
N SER A 169 0.93 -12.82 7.56
CA SER A 169 1.51 -14.13 7.91
C SER A 169 0.44 -15.13 8.35
N ALA A 170 -0.54 -14.71 9.17
CA ALA A 170 -1.63 -15.58 9.59
C ALA A 170 -2.55 -16.02 8.44
N ALA A 171 -2.60 -15.25 7.36
CA ALA A 171 -3.37 -15.57 6.16
C ALA A 171 -2.63 -16.50 5.19
N GLU A 172 -1.30 -16.61 5.29
CA GLU A 172 -0.50 -17.61 4.58
C GLU A 172 -0.65 -19.01 5.19
N GLU A 173 -0.94 -19.09 6.49
CA GLU A 173 -1.10 -20.34 7.21
C GLU A 173 -2.56 -20.86 7.23
N PRO A 174 -2.79 -22.17 7.04
CA PRO A 174 -4.11 -22.76 7.22
C PRO A 174 -4.58 -22.68 8.69
N GLY A 175 -5.41 -21.69 9.03
CA GLY A 175 -5.92 -21.56 10.40
C GLY A 175 -6.86 -20.39 10.65
N ALA A 176 -8.17 -20.61 10.52
CA ALA A 176 -9.20 -19.57 10.72
C ALA A 176 -9.09 -18.85 12.08
N ARG A 177 -8.69 -19.55 13.16
CA ARG A 177 -8.55 -18.95 14.50
C ARG A 177 -7.35 -18.02 14.61
N LEU A 178 -6.24 -18.34 13.94
CA LEU A 178 -5.04 -17.51 13.95
C LEU A 178 -5.30 -16.21 13.19
N LEU A 179 -5.92 -16.32 12.01
CA LEU A 179 -6.33 -15.19 11.19
C LEU A 179 -7.31 -14.27 11.94
N ASP A 180 -8.37 -14.80 12.55
CA ASP A 180 -9.33 -14.00 13.32
C ASP A 180 -8.65 -13.26 14.49
N ARG A 181 -7.73 -13.91 15.21
CA ARG A 181 -6.96 -13.27 16.29
C ARG A 181 -6.07 -12.13 15.75
N ALA A 182 -5.36 -12.36 14.65
CA ALA A 182 -4.50 -11.35 14.04
C ALA A 182 -5.33 -10.16 13.53
N ALA A 183 -6.48 -10.43 12.91
CA ALA A 183 -7.38 -9.40 12.41
C ALA A 183 -7.98 -8.55 13.55
N ARG A 184 -8.37 -9.17 14.67
CA ARG A 184 -8.80 -8.41 15.87
C ARG A 184 -7.69 -7.52 16.42
N ALA A 185 -6.46 -8.05 16.52
CA ALA A 185 -5.32 -7.26 16.97
C ALA A 185 -5.00 -6.08 16.03
N PHE A 186 -5.24 -6.24 14.73
CA PHE A 186 -5.15 -5.15 13.75
C PHE A 186 -6.22 -4.09 13.97
N VAL A 187 -7.47 -4.48 14.22
CA VAL A 187 -8.56 -3.54 14.57
C VAL A 187 -8.23 -2.77 15.85
N ASP A 188 -7.74 -3.46 16.89
CA ASP A 188 -7.35 -2.84 18.15
C ASP A 188 -6.21 -1.83 17.95
N ALA A 189 -5.19 -2.20 17.15
CA ALA A 189 -4.07 -1.32 16.82
C ALA A 189 -4.52 -0.09 16.02
N ALA A 190 -5.50 -0.23 15.12
CA ALA A 190 -6.09 0.87 14.37
C ALA A 190 -6.83 1.87 15.29
N GLY A 191 -7.45 1.37 16.37
CA GLY A 191 -8.22 2.18 17.33
C GLY A 191 -7.42 2.73 18.51
N ALA A 192 -6.19 2.27 18.72
CA ALA A 192 -5.37 2.73 19.83
C ALA A 192 -5.11 4.25 19.73
N PRO A 193 -4.88 4.97 20.84
CA PRO A 193 -4.35 6.32 20.76
C PRO A 193 -2.97 6.31 20.08
N VAL A 194 -2.71 7.25 19.18
CA VAL A 194 -1.38 7.44 18.61
C VAL A 194 -0.46 7.84 19.75
N ARG A 195 0.46 6.96 20.15
CA ARG A 195 1.50 7.33 21.11
C ARG A 195 2.42 8.30 20.38
N GLU A 196 2.35 9.58 20.73
CA GLU A 196 3.40 10.52 20.31
C GLU A 196 4.75 9.89 20.67
N PRO A 197 5.74 9.89 19.77
CA PRO A 197 7.09 9.57 20.17
C PRO A 197 7.43 10.55 21.29
N VAL A 198 7.66 10.02 22.50
CA VAL A 198 8.15 10.80 23.63
C VAL A 198 9.35 11.55 23.09
N ARG A 199 9.24 12.89 22.92
CA ARG A 199 10.38 13.72 22.57
C ARG A 199 11.44 13.38 23.58
N ALA A 200 12.51 12.73 23.14
CA ALA A 200 13.66 12.49 23.98
C ALA A 200 14.03 13.84 24.58
N ALA A 201 13.99 13.93 25.90
CA ALA A 201 14.36 15.15 26.60
C ALA A 201 15.74 15.56 26.04
N PRO A 202 15.91 16.81 25.57
CA PRO A 202 17.19 17.23 25.05
C PRO A 202 18.26 16.89 26.10
N PRO A 203 19.39 16.29 25.71
CA PRO A 203 20.41 15.88 26.66
C PRO A 203 20.73 17.09 27.54
N ALA A 204 20.60 16.91 28.86
CA ALA A 204 20.81 17.99 29.82
C ALA A 204 22.14 18.67 29.49
N ARG A 205 22.09 19.92 29.02
CA ARG A 205 23.29 20.71 28.76
C ARG A 205 24.03 20.84 30.09
N ARG A 206 25.05 20.00 30.28
CA ARG A 206 26.02 20.12 31.37
C ARG A 206 26.65 21.51 31.22
N ARG A 207 26.17 22.47 32.01
CA ARG A 207 26.80 23.79 32.10
C ARG A 207 28.21 23.59 32.65
N ARG A 208 29.20 23.46 31.77
CA ARG A 208 30.60 23.64 32.14
C ARG A 208 30.74 25.12 32.51
N ARG A 209 30.89 25.39 33.81
CA ARG A 209 31.33 26.69 34.29
C ARG A 209 32.75 26.90 33.76
N PHE A 210 32.89 27.70 32.72
CA PHE A 210 34.20 28.25 32.36
C PHE A 210 34.39 29.52 33.17
N THR A 211 35.28 29.45 34.16
CA THR A 211 35.91 30.62 34.76
C THR A 211 36.90 31.14 33.72
N VAL A 212 36.59 32.25 33.05
CA VAL A 212 37.56 32.96 32.21
C VAL A 212 37.97 34.21 32.98
N GLY A 213 39.23 34.20 33.41
CA GLY A 213 39.89 35.35 34.01
C GLY A 213 40.10 36.46 32.98
N SER A 214 39.98 37.70 33.45
CA SER A 214 40.18 38.93 32.71
C SER A 214 41.64 39.07 32.22
N ALA A 215 41.81 39.42 30.95
CA ALA A 215 42.98 40.15 30.43
C ALA A 215 42.63 40.90 29.13
N VAL A 216 42.30 42.19 29.30
CA VAL A 216 42.82 43.41 28.64
C VAL A 216 43.07 43.44 27.10
N LEU A 217 42.38 44.43 26.45
CA LEU A 217 42.70 45.33 25.31
C LEU A 217 43.45 44.79 24.05
N ALA A 218 43.25 45.24 22.81
CA ALA A 218 42.46 46.30 22.16
C ALA A 218 42.61 46.20 20.61
N VAL A 219 41.89 47.07 19.91
CA VAL A 219 42.19 47.72 18.61
C VAL A 219 41.37 47.29 17.37
N VAL A 220 40.41 48.17 17.05
CA VAL A 220 40.10 48.86 15.77
C VAL A 220 40.13 48.06 14.45
N GLY A 221 39.04 48.17 13.68
CA GLY A 221 39.07 48.01 12.22
C GLY A 221 37.69 47.91 11.59
N ALA A 222 37.27 48.99 10.91
CA ALA A 222 36.03 49.11 10.17
C ALA A 222 35.85 48.03 9.08
N SER A 223 34.59 47.70 8.77
CA SER A 223 34.08 47.67 7.38
C SER A 223 32.57 47.44 7.34
N VAL A 224 31.88 48.42 6.75
CA VAL A 224 30.48 48.41 6.31
C VAL A 224 30.40 47.71 4.94
N LEU A 225 29.20 47.25 4.54
CA LEU A 225 28.76 46.82 3.18
C LEU A 225 29.10 45.34 2.85
N LEU A 226 28.23 44.43 2.40
CA LEU A 226 26.90 44.50 1.78
C LEU A 226 26.10 43.21 2.09
N LEU A 227 24.80 43.35 2.42
CA LEU A 227 23.80 42.30 2.22
C LEU A 227 22.86 42.78 1.10
N PRO A 228 22.68 42.03 0.00
CA PRO A 228 21.61 42.34 -0.95
C PRO A 228 20.24 41.93 -0.37
N PRO A 229 19.17 42.67 -0.68
CA PRO A 229 17.82 42.31 -0.27
C PRO A 229 17.32 41.08 -1.02
N VAL A 230 16.68 40.16 -0.29
CA VAL A 230 15.97 39.01 -0.86
C VAL A 230 14.77 39.52 -1.65
N ALA A 231 14.78 39.26 -2.96
CA ALA A 231 13.67 39.56 -3.86
C ALA A 231 12.44 38.70 -3.52
N ALA A 232 11.29 39.35 -3.40
CA ALA A 232 9.99 38.72 -3.25
C ALA A 232 9.64 37.92 -4.52
N ALA A 233 9.13 36.69 -4.35
CA ALA A 233 8.64 35.86 -5.44
C ALA A 233 7.34 36.47 -6.05
N PRO A 234 7.17 36.44 -7.38
CA PRO A 234 5.98 36.98 -8.03
C PRO A 234 4.76 36.05 -7.84
N VAL A 235 3.63 36.70 -7.56
CA VAL A 235 2.28 36.13 -7.56
C VAL A 235 1.93 35.67 -8.98
N VAL A 236 1.59 34.40 -9.14
CA VAL A 236 1.09 33.84 -10.40
C VAL A 236 -0.40 34.17 -10.53
N THR A 237 -0.72 35.04 -11.47
CA THR A 237 -2.09 35.39 -11.87
C THR A 237 -2.58 34.41 -12.92
N THR A 238 -3.65 33.68 -12.64
CA THR A 238 -4.37 32.81 -13.60
C THR A 238 -5.03 33.62 -14.72
N PRO A 239 -4.89 33.24 -16.01
CA PRO A 239 -5.67 33.84 -17.08
C PRO A 239 -7.10 33.27 -17.15
N GLN A 240 -8.04 34.17 -17.39
CA GLN A 240 -9.47 33.97 -17.60
C GLN A 240 -9.76 33.23 -18.92
N VAL A 241 -10.74 32.33 -18.87
CA VAL A 241 -11.30 31.60 -20.02
C VAL A 241 -12.29 32.51 -20.76
N VAL A 242 -12.10 32.68 -22.06
CA VAL A 242 -13.07 33.33 -22.96
C VAL A 242 -13.74 32.24 -23.80
N SER A 243 -15.08 32.17 -23.74
CA SER A 243 -15.90 31.30 -24.60
C SER A 243 -16.19 31.97 -25.95
N PRO A 244 -16.19 31.23 -27.08
CA PRO A 244 -16.62 31.73 -28.37
C PRO A 244 -18.13 31.53 -28.62
N PRO A 245 -18.70 32.23 -29.63
CA PRO A 245 -20.14 32.41 -29.85
C PRO A 245 -20.89 31.18 -30.38
#